data_AF-A0AAV4AV70-F1
#
_entry.id   AF-A0AAV4AV70-F1
#
_cell.length_a   1.000
_cell.length_b   1.000
_cell.length_c   1.000
_cell.angle_alpha   90.00
_cell.angle_beta   90.00
_cell.angle_gamma   90.00
#
_symmetry.space_group_name_H-M   'P 1'
#
loop_
_entity.id
_entity.type
_entity.pdbx_description
1 polymer ?
#
loop_
_entity_poly.entity_id
_entity_poly.type
_entity_poly.pdbx_seq_one_letter_code
_entity_poly.pdbx_strand_id
1 'polypeptide(L)'
;MFELDLNAKYLDLGVRLGRSGEDLSAWVEDKVRQDMERSDRQIERENLYLERFERHATAFGWPESEWASCLSNLLQDEALSIFLSLSPAEGSDYQDVKRVLLQRFGCDWNGFRSKFLSVKPQEAEDFGTFINRARRYFYRWVELSGVSTLESLSYLVCSEIALQACDEDFVAYV
;
A
#
# COMPACT_ATOMS: atom_id res chain seq x y z
N MET A 1 -2.38 -8.38 9.00
CA MET A 1 -2.77 -9.42 8.02
C MET A 1 -1.69 -9.66 6.96
N PHE A 2 -1.17 -8.64 6.27
CA PHE A 2 -0.12 -8.79 5.25
C PHE A 2 1.24 -9.33 5.77
N GLU A 3 1.72 -8.84 6.93
CA GLU A 3 2.98 -9.34 7.53
C GLU A 3 2.87 -10.79 8.04
N LEU A 4 1.69 -11.19 8.54
CA LEU A 4 1.44 -12.57 8.98
C LEU A 4 1.46 -13.56 7.80
N ASP A 5 0.94 -13.15 6.64
CA ASP A 5 0.95 -13.95 5.41
C ASP A 5 2.39 -14.12 4.87
N LEU A 6 3.20 -13.05 4.87
CA LEU A 6 4.61 -13.14 4.52
C LEU A 6 5.40 -14.03 5.50
N ASN A 7 5.12 -13.93 6.80
CA ASN A 7 5.74 -14.80 7.81
C ASN A 7 5.41 -16.27 7.54
N ALA A 8 4.14 -16.62 7.31
CA ALA A 8 3.74 -17.99 6.99
C ALA A 8 4.41 -18.51 5.70
N LYS A 9 4.41 -17.70 4.64
CA LYS A 9 5.08 -18.00 3.36
C LYS A 9 6.57 -18.31 3.55
N TYR A 10 7.28 -17.44 4.26
CA TYR A 10 8.72 -17.60 4.47
C TYR A 10 9.05 -18.70 5.48
N LEU A 11 8.20 -18.92 6.49
CA LEU A 11 8.38 -20.05 7.40
C LEU A 11 8.31 -21.39 6.64
N ASP A 12 7.29 -21.60 5.81
CA ASP A 12 7.19 -22.81 4.95
C ASP A 12 8.41 -22.97 4.05
N LEU A 13 8.77 -21.91 3.33
CA LEU A 13 9.90 -21.94 2.39
C LEU A 13 11.22 -22.21 3.12
N GLY A 14 11.45 -21.59 4.27
CA GLY A 14 12.67 -21.78 5.05
C GLY A 14 12.82 -23.21 5.58
N VAL A 15 11.73 -23.81 6.06
CA VAL A 15 11.69 -25.22 6.48
C VAL A 15 11.99 -26.15 5.30
N ARG A 16 11.40 -25.90 4.13
CA ARG A 16 11.67 -26.66 2.89
C ARG A 16 13.12 -26.54 2.41
N LEU A 17 13.78 -25.43 2.72
CA LEU A 17 15.20 -25.20 2.45
C LEU A 17 16.12 -25.82 3.53
N GLY A 18 15.57 -26.52 4.51
CA GLY A 18 16.33 -27.19 5.57
C GLY A 18 16.82 -26.27 6.68
N ARG A 19 16.31 -25.03 6.77
CA ARG A 19 16.63 -24.10 7.86
C ARG A 19 15.83 -24.48 9.11
N SER A 20 16.42 -24.26 10.28
CA SER A 20 15.77 -24.52 11.56
C SER A 20 16.33 -23.63 12.67
N GLY A 21 15.62 -23.58 13.81
CA GLY A 21 16.04 -22.80 14.98
C GLY A 21 16.24 -21.32 14.68
N GLU A 22 17.27 -20.72 15.27
CA GLU A 22 17.58 -19.29 15.14
C GLU A 22 17.89 -18.87 13.70
N ASP A 23 18.51 -19.74 12.90
CA ASP A 23 18.80 -19.45 11.48
C ASP A 23 17.51 -19.31 10.65
N LEU A 24 16.49 -20.13 10.93
CA LEU A 24 15.19 -20.00 10.28
C LEU A 24 14.54 -18.68 10.66
N SER A 25 14.49 -18.34 11.94
CA SER A 25 13.86 -17.10 12.41
C SER A 25 14.54 -15.86 11.81
N ALA A 26 15.87 -15.77 11.88
CA ALA A 26 16.62 -14.64 11.32
C ALA A 26 16.44 -14.53 9.80
N TRP A 27 16.38 -15.66 9.09
CA TRP A 27 16.15 -15.68 7.65
C TRP A 27 14.73 -15.24 7.27
N VAL A 28 13.71 -15.69 8.02
CA VAL A 28 12.32 -15.26 7.82
C VAL A 28 12.20 -13.76 8.04
N GLU A 29 12.76 -13.23 9.14
CA GLU A 29 12.75 -11.79 9.42
C GLU A 29 13.42 -10.97 8.30
N ASP A 30 14.57 -11.43 7.79
CA ASP A 30 15.26 -10.79 6.65
C ASP A 30 14.41 -10.80 5.38
N LYS A 31 13.75 -11.90 5.06
CA LYS A 31 12.91 -12.01 3.86
C LYS A 31 11.63 -11.21 3.95
N VAL A 32 10.95 -11.25 5.10
CA VAL A 32 9.76 -10.44 5.36
C VAL A 32 10.13 -8.96 5.22
N ARG A 33 11.25 -8.51 5.82
CA ARG A 33 11.76 -7.15 5.67
C ARG A 33 12.02 -6.77 4.20
N GLN A 34 12.78 -7.58 3.47
CA GLN A 34 13.10 -7.31 2.05
C GLN A 34 11.85 -7.17 1.18
N ASP A 35 10.86 -8.05 1.36
CA ASP A 35 9.59 -7.99 0.60
C ASP A 35 8.75 -6.77 0.99
N MET A 36 8.70 -6.42 2.28
CA MET A 36 8.00 -5.22 2.73
C MET A 36 8.63 -3.96 2.14
N GLU A 37 9.95 -3.83 2.17
CA GLU A 37 10.66 -2.71 1.56
C GLU A 37 10.48 -2.64 0.04
N ARG A 38 10.44 -3.79 -0.63
CA ARG A 38 10.15 -3.86 -2.07
C ARG A 38 8.73 -3.37 -2.38
N SER A 39 7.77 -3.77 -1.57
CA SER A 39 6.38 -3.31 -1.66
C SER A 39 6.25 -1.81 -1.38
N ASP A 40 6.97 -1.27 -0.39
CA ASP A 40 7.02 0.18 -0.10
C ASP A 40 7.50 0.96 -1.33
N ARG A 41 8.60 0.52 -1.94
CA ARG A 41 9.15 1.15 -3.15
C ARG A 41 8.19 1.06 -4.34
N GLN A 42 7.44 -0.03 -4.45
CA GLN A 42 6.43 -0.19 -5.51
C GLN A 42 5.28 0.80 -5.32
N ILE A 43 4.68 0.87 -4.12
CA ILE A 43 3.60 1.82 -3.80
C ILE A 43 4.03 3.25 -4.15
N GLU A 44 5.22 3.65 -3.69
CA GLU A 44 5.75 4.99 -3.95
C GLU A 44 5.91 5.24 -5.44
N ARG A 45 6.49 4.29 -6.17
CA ARG A 45 6.70 4.40 -7.62
C ARG A 45 5.39 4.57 -8.38
N GLU A 46 4.39 3.74 -8.10
CA GLU A 46 3.11 3.78 -8.81
C GLU A 46 2.32 5.05 -8.46
N ASN A 47 2.35 5.48 -7.20
CA ASN A 47 1.70 6.72 -6.79
C ASN A 47 2.35 7.94 -7.47
N LEU A 48 3.69 8.04 -7.46
CA LEU A 48 4.41 9.13 -8.13
C LEU A 48 4.23 9.11 -9.66
N TYR A 49 4.11 7.92 -10.25
CA TYR A 49 3.86 7.79 -11.69
C TYR A 49 2.53 8.44 -12.08
N LEU A 50 1.45 8.15 -11.34
CA LEU A 50 0.13 8.72 -11.59
C LEU A 50 0.11 10.23 -11.33
N GLU A 51 0.69 10.70 -10.22
CA GLU A 51 0.82 12.14 -9.95
C GLU A 51 1.59 12.88 -11.06
N ARG A 52 2.65 12.27 -11.59
CA ARG A 52 3.41 12.83 -12.71
C ARG A 52 2.56 12.89 -13.98
N PHE A 53 1.78 11.86 -14.26
CA PHE A 53 0.85 11.84 -15.39
C PHE A 53 -0.18 12.98 -15.27
N GLU A 54 -0.82 13.14 -14.11
CA GLU A 54 -1.82 14.19 -13.88
C GLU A 54 -1.24 15.59 -14.04
N ARG A 55 -0.03 15.83 -13.49
CA ARG A 55 0.67 17.10 -13.67
C ARG A 55 0.99 17.37 -15.13
N HIS A 56 1.42 16.36 -15.87
CA HIS A 56 1.71 16.47 -17.29
C HIS A 56 0.44 16.80 -18.09
N ALA A 57 -0.62 15.99 -17.93
CA ALA A 57 -1.89 16.19 -18.61
C ALA A 57 -2.49 17.59 -18.33
N THR A 58 -2.41 18.03 -17.07
CA THR A 58 -2.84 19.37 -16.64
C THR A 58 -2.02 20.48 -17.30
N ALA A 59 -0.69 20.35 -17.30
CA ALA A 59 0.21 21.36 -17.87
C ALA A 59 0.00 21.55 -19.39
N PHE A 60 -0.38 20.49 -20.09
CA PHE A 60 -0.70 20.52 -21.52
C PHE A 60 -2.18 20.77 -21.83
N GLY A 61 -3.02 20.96 -20.80
CA GLY A 61 -4.44 21.28 -20.98
C GLY A 61 -5.27 20.16 -21.60
N TRP A 62 -4.89 18.90 -21.34
CA TRP A 62 -5.67 17.75 -21.83
C TRP A 62 -7.03 17.68 -21.14
N PRO A 63 -8.13 17.47 -21.87
CA PRO A 63 -9.44 17.28 -21.26
C PRO A 63 -9.45 15.97 -20.46
N GLU A 64 -9.98 15.99 -19.24
CA GLU A 64 -9.97 14.83 -18.32
C GLU A 64 -10.65 13.60 -18.92
N SER A 65 -11.64 13.79 -19.79
CA SER A 65 -12.32 12.72 -20.55
C SER A 65 -11.38 11.91 -21.46
N GLU A 66 -10.21 12.44 -21.81
CA GLU A 66 -9.21 11.74 -22.63
C GLU A 66 -8.12 11.07 -21.77
N TRP A 67 -8.04 11.37 -20.47
CA TRP A 67 -6.92 10.94 -19.63
C TRP A 67 -6.85 9.42 -19.50
N ALA A 68 -8.00 8.72 -19.38
CA ALA A 68 -8.03 7.26 -19.33
C ALA A 68 -7.43 6.62 -20.60
N SER A 69 -7.79 7.15 -21.77
CA SER A 69 -7.26 6.69 -23.07
C SER A 69 -5.78 7.04 -23.23
N CYS A 70 -5.34 8.22 -22.80
CA CYS A 70 -3.93 8.59 -22.83
C CYS A 70 -3.11 7.71 -21.90
N LEU A 71 -3.60 7.48 -20.68
CA LEU A 71 -2.93 6.64 -19.69
C LEU A 71 -2.79 5.20 -20.18
N SER A 72 -3.82 4.61 -20.79
CA SER A 72 -3.80 3.20 -21.24
C SER A 72 -2.67 2.90 -22.23
N ASN A 73 -2.30 3.88 -23.07
CA ASN A 73 -1.18 3.76 -24.01
C ASN A 73 0.21 3.78 -23.32
N LEU A 74 0.28 4.23 -22.06
CA LEU A 74 1.51 4.36 -21.29
C LEU A 74 1.69 3.25 -20.25
N LEU A 75 0.63 2.47 -19.98
CA LEU A 75 0.67 1.35 -19.05
C LEU A 75 1.44 0.16 -19.63
N GLN A 76 2.09 -0.59 -18.74
CA GLN A 76 2.87 -1.78 -19.08
C GLN A 76 2.58 -2.90 -18.08
N ASP A 77 2.87 -4.14 -18.48
CA ASP A 77 2.85 -5.34 -17.64
C ASP A 77 1.60 -5.46 -16.74
N GLU A 78 1.79 -5.52 -15.42
CA GLU A 78 0.72 -5.69 -14.43
C GLU A 78 -0.30 -4.54 -14.49
N ALA A 79 0.15 -3.29 -14.65
CA ALA A 79 -0.74 -2.14 -14.76
C ALA A 79 -1.64 -2.22 -16.00
N LEU A 80 -1.07 -2.65 -17.13
CA LEU A 80 -1.83 -2.87 -18.36
C LEU A 80 -2.81 -4.05 -18.19
N SER A 81 -2.39 -5.14 -17.55
CA SER A 81 -3.25 -6.28 -17.28
C SER A 81 -4.45 -5.90 -16.41
N ILE A 82 -4.26 -5.02 -15.42
CA ILE A 82 -5.34 -4.49 -14.58
C ILE A 82 -6.30 -3.65 -15.42
N PHE A 83 -5.77 -2.72 -16.21
CA PHE A 83 -6.58 -1.88 -17.08
C PHE A 83 -7.45 -2.70 -18.04
N LEU A 84 -6.88 -3.75 -18.66
CA LEU A 84 -7.62 -4.62 -19.58
C LEU A 84 -8.68 -5.50 -18.90
N SER A 85 -8.64 -5.63 -17.57
CA SER A 85 -9.67 -6.34 -16.80
C SER A 85 -10.88 -5.48 -16.44
N LEU A 86 -10.79 -4.16 -16.62
CA LEU A 86 -11.88 -3.23 -16.34
C LEU A 86 -13.02 -3.39 -17.34
N SER A 87 -14.25 -3.08 -16.88
CA SER A 87 -15.37 -2.94 -17.80
C SER A 87 -15.16 -1.74 -18.73
N PRO A 88 -15.83 -1.68 -19.90
CA PRO A 88 -15.74 -0.53 -20.81
C PRO A 88 -16.10 0.81 -20.15
N ALA A 89 -17.02 0.80 -19.18
CA ALA A 89 -17.40 2.00 -18.44
C ALA A 89 -16.25 2.46 -17.53
N GLU A 90 -15.72 1.58 -16.68
CA GLU A 90 -14.61 1.89 -15.79
C GLU A 90 -13.34 2.27 -16.55
N GLY A 91 -13.04 1.59 -17.67
CA GLY A 91 -11.87 1.86 -18.49
C GLY A 91 -11.94 3.19 -19.27
N SER A 92 -13.12 3.82 -19.33
CA SER A 92 -13.32 5.12 -19.98
C SER A 92 -13.23 6.32 -19.02
N ASP A 93 -13.36 6.07 -17.71
CA ASP A 93 -13.29 7.10 -16.67
C ASP A 93 -11.91 7.06 -15.98
N TYR A 94 -11.22 8.20 -16.00
CA TYR A 94 -9.87 8.28 -15.43
C TYR A 94 -9.85 8.02 -13.92
N GLN A 95 -10.86 8.49 -13.18
CA GLN A 95 -10.92 8.34 -11.73
C GLN A 95 -11.12 6.87 -11.36
N ASP A 96 -11.93 6.13 -12.13
CA ASP A 96 -12.08 4.68 -11.94
C ASP A 96 -10.80 3.92 -12.27
N VAL A 97 -10.16 4.21 -13.40
CA VAL A 97 -8.87 3.60 -13.77
C VAL A 97 -7.83 3.86 -12.67
N LYS A 98 -7.70 5.12 -12.24
CA LYS A 98 -6.77 5.53 -11.17
C LYS A 98 -7.07 4.76 -9.87
N ARG A 99 -8.33 4.73 -9.44
CA ARG A 99 -8.75 4.04 -8.22
C ARG A 99 -8.37 2.56 -8.25
N VAL A 100 -8.66 1.85 -9.35
CA VAL A 100 -8.38 0.42 -9.44
C VAL A 100 -6.88 0.14 -9.51
N LEU A 101 -6.11 0.94 -10.26
CA LEU A 101 -4.65 0.83 -10.29
C LEU A 101 -4.07 1.06 -8.88
N LEU A 102 -4.45 2.15 -8.22
CA LEU A 102 -3.97 2.47 -6.88
C LEU A 102 -4.33 1.35 -5.89
N GLN A 103 -5.57 0.87 -5.89
CA GLN A 103 -6.00 -0.22 -5.03
C GLN A 103 -5.17 -1.49 -5.25
N ARG A 104 -4.94 -1.87 -6.51
CA ARG A 104 -4.22 -3.12 -6.82
C ARG A 104 -2.75 -3.07 -6.44
N PHE A 105 -2.14 -1.88 -6.48
CA PHE A 105 -0.76 -1.65 -6.03
C PHE A 105 -0.63 -1.31 -4.55
N GLY A 106 -1.73 -1.26 -3.78
CA GLY A 106 -1.70 -0.93 -2.35
C GLY A 106 -1.49 0.56 -2.08
N CYS A 107 -1.81 1.43 -3.04
CA CYS A 107 -1.80 2.88 -2.92
C CYS A 107 -3.15 3.46 -2.47
N ASP A 108 -3.98 2.65 -1.80
CA ASP A 108 -5.26 3.07 -1.21
C ASP A 108 -5.14 3.28 0.31
N TRP A 109 -6.24 3.67 0.95
CA TRP A 109 -6.26 3.93 2.40
C TRP A 109 -5.78 2.72 3.21
N ASN A 110 -6.15 1.50 2.80
CA ASN A 110 -5.83 0.28 3.54
C ASN A 110 -4.35 -0.10 3.38
N GLY A 111 -3.79 0.10 2.18
CA GLY A 111 -2.37 -0.08 1.93
C GLY A 111 -1.52 0.84 2.81
N PHE A 112 -1.80 2.15 2.79
CA PHE A 112 -1.06 3.12 3.62
C PHE A 112 -1.30 2.90 5.12
N ARG A 113 -2.50 2.52 5.54
CA ARG A 113 -2.80 2.07 6.92
C ARG A 113 -1.91 0.91 7.33
N SER A 114 -1.90 -0.17 6.54
CA SER A 114 -1.12 -1.36 6.85
C SER A 114 0.37 -1.03 6.93
N LYS A 115 0.88 -0.16 6.05
CA LYS A 115 2.28 0.29 6.09
C LYS A 115 2.59 1.13 7.32
N PHE A 116 1.71 2.07 7.70
CA PHE A 116 1.89 2.86 8.91
C PHE A 116 1.94 1.98 10.16
N LEU A 117 1.02 1.02 10.29
CA LEU A 117 0.93 0.14 11.46
C LEU A 117 2.05 -0.90 11.56
N SER A 118 2.71 -1.24 10.45
CA SER A 118 3.81 -2.22 10.40
C SER A 118 5.18 -1.57 10.17
N VAL A 119 5.27 -0.24 10.18
CA VAL A 119 6.50 0.46 9.83
C VAL A 119 7.62 0.13 10.83
N LYS A 120 8.77 -0.29 10.30
CA LYS A 120 10.00 -0.56 11.05
C LYS A 120 11.18 0.18 10.40
N PRO A 121 12.23 0.53 11.16
CA PRO A 121 13.44 1.12 10.58
C PRO A 121 14.05 0.22 9.50
N GLN A 122 14.47 0.81 8.39
CA GLN A 122 15.19 0.10 7.32
C GLN A 122 16.69 0.03 7.62
N GLU A 123 17.40 -0.89 6.96
CA GLU A 123 18.84 -1.02 7.12
C GLU A 123 19.55 0.27 6.65
N ALA A 124 20.44 0.80 7.49
CA ALA A 124 21.14 2.07 7.27
C ALA A 124 20.24 3.33 7.17
N GLU A 125 18.97 3.26 7.62
CA GLU A 125 18.08 4.42 7.70
C GLU A 125 18.35 5.22 8.99
N ASP A 126 18.52 6.54 8.87
CA ASP A 126 18.59 7.42 10.04
C ASP A 126 17.19 7.71 10.61
N PHE A 127 17.15 8.12 11.88
CA PHE A 127 15.88 8.37 12.59
C PHE A 127 15.01 9.45 11.93
N GLY A 128 15.62 10.48 11.33
CA GLY A 128 14.89 11.53 10.63
C GLY A 128 14.20 11.00 9.38
N THR A 129 14.91 10.20 8.59
CA THR A 129 14.36 9.53 7.41
C THR A 129 13.24 8.56 7.80
N PHE A 130 13.43 7.77 8.86
CA PHE A 130 12.42 6.87 9.39
C PHE A 130 11.12 7.59 9.79
N ILE A 131 11.22 8.66 10.59
CA ILE A 131 10.03 9.44 10.99
C ILE A 131 9.34 10.06 9.78
N ASN A 132 10.09 10.60 8.82
CA ASN A 132 9.50 11.20 7.63
C ASN A 132 8.74 10.16 6.78
N ARG A 133 9.27 8.93 6.67
CA ARG A 133 8.59 7.81 6.01
C ARG A 133 7.31 7.40 6.74
N ALA A 134 7.38 7.21 8.06
CA ALA A 134 6.20 6.89 8.87
C ALA A 134 5.12 7.99 8.78
N ARG A 135 5.52 9.27 8.84
CA ARG A 135 4.61 10.41 8.65
C ARG A 135 3.98 10.43 7.27
N ARG A 136 4.73 10.10 6.21
CA ARG A 136 4.18 10.02 4.85
C ARG A 136 3.06 8.98 4.77
N TYR A 137 3.25 7.79 5.33
CA TYR A 137 2.21 6.76 5.38
C TYR A 137 1.00 7.23 6.18
N PHE A 138 1.21 7.84 7.34
CA PHE A 138 0.13 8.40 8.15
C PHE A 138 -0.69 9.45 7.40
N TYR A 139 -0.04 10.46 6.80
CA TYR A 139 -0.75 11.53 6.11
C TYR A 139 -1.51 11.01 4.89
N ARG A 140 -0.93 10.09 4.12
CA ARG A 140 -1.62 9.47 2.98
C ARG A 140 -2.81 8.61 3.43
N TRP A 141 -2.67 7.85 4.51
CA TRP A 141 -3.78 7.10 5.09
C TRP A 141 -4.93 8.04 5.50
N VAL A 142 -4.61 9.13 6.20
CA VAL A 142 -5.58 10.13 6.64
C VAL A 142 -6.29 10.81 5.46
N GLU A 143 -5.52 11.27 4.47
CA GLU A 143 -6.02 11.88 3.25
C GLU A 143 -7.01 10.96 2.52
N LEU A 144 -6.63 9.69 2.31
CA LEU A 144 -7.45 8.72 1.58
C LEU A 144 -8.63 8.17 2.40
N SER A 145 -8.60 8.31 3.72
CA SER A 145 -9.72 7.95 4.59
C SER A 145 -10.83 9.01 4.60
N GLY A 146 -10.58 10.19 4.02
CA GLY A 146 -11.57 11.28 3.96
C GLY A 146 -11.87 11.94 5.31
N VAL A 147 -11.05 11.71 6.34
CA VAL A 147 -11.22 12.32 7.66
C VAL A 147 -10.70 13.75 7.66
N SER A 148 -11.46 14.67 8.24
CA SER A 148 -11.18 16.12 8.16
C SER A 148 -11.21 16.84 9.52
N THR A 149 -11.63 16.15 10.58
CA THR A 149 -11.70 16.72 11.94
C THR A 149 -10.79 15.95 12.89
N LEU A 150 -10.30 16.62 13.93
CA LEU A 150 -9.49 15.97 14.97
C LEU A 150 -10.25 14.81 15.65
N GLU A 151 -11.57 14.95 15.80
CA GLU A 151 -12.44 13.91 16.36
C GLU A 151 -12.48 12.67 15.46
N SER A 152 -12.74 12.85 14.16
CA SER A 152 -12.76 11.75 13.18
C SER A 152 -11.39 11.07 13.06
N LEU A 153 -10.30 11.83 13.14
CA LEU A 153 -8.94 11.30 13.17
C LEU A 153 -8.66 10.50 14.45
N SER A 154 -9.08 11.02 15.61
CA SER A 154 -8.92 10.32 16.89
C SER A 154 -9.69 9.01 16.89
N TYR A 155 -10.93 9.00 16.39
CA TYR A 155 -11.70 7.78 16.24
C TYR A 155 -11.01 6.78 15.31
N LEU A 156 -10.54 7.21 14.14
CA LEU A 156 -9.82 6.38 13.17
C LEU A 156 -8.58 5.72 13.79
N VAL A 157 -7.74 6.47 14.50
CA VAL A 157 -6.51 5.92 15.09
C VAL A 157 -6.83 5.00 16.27
N CYS A 158 -7.74 5.40 17.15
CA CYS A 158 -8.12 4.62 18.32
C CYS A 158 -8.85 3.32 17.95
N SER A 159 -9.69 3.34 16.91
CA SER A 159 -10.36 2.13 16.44
C SER A 159 -9.35 1.10 15.93
N GLU A 160 -8.27 1.53 15.28
CA GLU A 160 -7.25 0.58 14.84
C GLU A 160 -6.40 0.00 15.95
N ILE A 161 -6.07 0.81 16.96
CA ILE A 161 -5.40 0.29 18.16
C ILE A 161 -6.32 -0.71 18.87
N ALA A 162 -7.61 -0.41 18.99
CA ALA A 162 -8.58 -1.32 19.58
C ALA A 162 -8.69 -2.63 18.79
N LEU A 163 -8.80 -2.56 17.45
CA LEU A 163 -8.86 -3.74 16.58
C LEU A 163 -7.58 -4.58 16.61
N GLN A 164 -6.41 -3.98 16.83
CA GLN A 164 -5.16 -4.72 17.03
C GLN A 164 -5.06 -5.36 18.42
N ALA A 165 -5.65 -4.72 19.44
CA ALA A 165 -5.62 -5.20 20.82
C ALA A 165 -6.67 -6.28 21.10
N CYS A 166 -7.78 -6.27 20.36
CA CYS A 166 -8.81 -7.29 20.42
C CYS A 166 -8.39 -8.51 19.59
N ASP A 167 -8.02 -9.61 20.25
CA ASP A 167 -8.00 -10.94 19.64
C ASP A 167 -9.41 -11.31 19.13
N GLU A 168 -9.50 -12.34 18.27
CA GLU A 168 -10.73 -12.86 17.63
C GLU A 168 -11.91 -13.06 18.61
N ASP A 169 -11.65 -13.22 19.92
CA ASP A 169 -12.63 -13.43 20.98
C ASP A 169 -13.47 -12.20 21.36
N PHE A 170 -13.10 -10.97 20.98
CA PHE A 170 -13.89 -9.78 21.35
C PHE A 170 -15.12 -9.56 20.43
N VAL A 171 -15.11 -10.14 19.22
CA VAL A 171 -16.19 -10.01 18.23
C VAL A 171 -17.40 -10.90 18.58
N ALA A 172 -17.24 -11.86 19.50
CA ALA A 172 -18.34 -12.74 19.93
C ALA A 172 -19.34 -12.10 20.91
N TYR A 173 -19.09 -10.87 21.39
CA TYR A 173 -19.89 -10.23 22.45
C TYR A 173 -20.44 -8.84 22.10
N VAL A 174 -20.46 -8.45 20.82
CA VAL A 174 -21.20 -7.28 20.30
C VAL A 174 -22.23 -7.76 19.30
#